data_AF-K0CGX0-F1
#
_entry.id   AF-K0CGX0-F1
#
_cell.length_a   1.000
_cell.length_b   1.000
_cell.length_c   1.000
_cell.angle_alpha   90.00
_cell.angle_beta   90.00
_cell.angle_gamma   90.00
#
_symmetry.space_group_name_H-M   'P 1'
#
loop_
_entity.id
_entity.type
_entity.pdbx_description
1 polymer ?
#
loop_
_entity_poly.entity_id
_entity_poly.type
_entity_poly.pdbx_seq_one_letter_code
_entity_poly.pdbx_strand_id
1 'polypeptide(L)' 'MRFELNGVIGTFHRPHPDKEAKPYQVRDARAFLEQAGVTP' A
#
# COMPACT_ATOMS: atom_id res chain seq x y z
N MET A 1 6.94 -7.06 -2.56
CA MET A 1 7.82 -6.04 -1.96
C MET A 1 7.27 -5.67 -0.59
N ARG A 2 8.11 -5.70 0.45
CA ARG A 2 7.75 -5.41 1.84
C ARG A 2 8.09 -3.96 2.19
N PHE A 3 7.20 -3.29 2.93
CA PHE A 3 7.36 -1.95 3.48
C PHE A 3 7.05 -1.98 4.97
N GLU A 4 7.64 -1.05 5.71
CA GLU A 4 7.40 -0.86 7.13
C GLU A 4 7.22 0.64 7.41
N LEU A 5 6.15 0.99 8.11
CA LEU A 5 5.84 2.37 8.51
C LEU A 5 5.19 2.36 9.90
N ASN A 6 5.75 3.10 10.85
CA ASN A 6 5.25 3.16 12.24
C ASN A 6 5.01 1.78 12.88
N GLY A 7 5.88 0.81 12.57
CA GLY A 7 5.75 -0.58 13.05
C GLY A 7 4.71 -1.44 12.31
N VAL A 8 3.98 -0.86 11.34
CA VAL A 8 3.06 -1.59 10.47
C VAL A 8 3.80 -2.12 9.25
N ILE A 9 3.61 -3.40 8.94
CA ILE A 9 4.24 -4.08 7.80
C ILE A 9 3.22 -4.27 6.68
N GLY A 10 3.50 -3.68 5.51
CA GLY A 10 2.71 -3.86 4.29
C GLY A 10 3.49 -4.65 3.25
N THR A 11 2.82 -5.53 2.51
CA THR A 11 3.43 -6.23 1.36
C THR A 11 2.64 -5.94 0.11
N PHE A 12 3.29 -5.33 -0.90
CA PHE A 12 2.69 -4.99 -2.17
C PHE A 12 3.34 -5.78 -3.32
N HIS A 13 2.53 -6.17 -4.30
CA HIS A 13 3.05 -6.82 -5.50
C HIS A 13 3.81 -5.82 -6.39
N ARG A 14 4.92 -6.27 -7.00
CA ARG A 14 5.54 -5.64 -8.18
C ARG A 14 5.61 -6.70 -9.29
N PRO A 15 5.52 -6.35 -10.59
CA PRO A 15 5.25 -5.06 -11.23
C PRO A 15 3.80 -4.95 -11.75
N HIS A 16 3.34 -3.71 -11.97
CA HIS A 16 2.22 -3.46 -12.88
C HIS A 16 2.79 -3.03 -14.24
N PRO A 17 2.36 -3.64 -15.35
CA PRO A 17 2.82 -3.25 -16.69
C PRO A 17 2.29 -1.86 -17.07
N ASP A 18 1.19 -1.45 -16.47
CA ASP A 18 0.48 -0.22 -16.79
C ASP A 18 0.84 0.92 -15.80
N LYS A 19 0.67 2.16 -16.25
CA LYS A 19 0.94 3.37 -15.45
C LYS A 19 -0.04 3.55 -14.29
N GLU A 20 -1.21 2.92 -14.35
CA GLU A 20 -2.27 3.06 -13.37
C GLU A 20 -2.30 1.89 -12.39
N ALA A 21 -2.53 2.20 -11.12
CA ALA A 21 -2.76 1.19 -10.10
C ALA A 21 -4.18 0.63 -10.23
N LYS A 22 -4.35 -0.68 -10.06
CA LYS A 22 -5.68 -1.26 -9.97
C LYS A 22 -6.38 -0.76 -8.69
N PRO A 23 -7.73 -0.61 -8.68
CA PRO A 23 -8.45 -0.09 -7.52
C PRO A 23 -8.16 -0.80 -6.20
N TYR A 24 -7.93 -2.12 -6.23
CA TYR A 24 -7.59 -2.87 -5.02
C TYR A 24 -6.22 -2.48 -4.45
N GLN A 25 -5.23 -2.15 -5.30
CA GLN A 25 -3.91 -1.73 -4.83
C GLN A 25 -3.98 -0.38 -4.11
N VAL A 26 -4.86 0.52 -4.59
CA VAL A 26 -5.13 1.79 -3.92
C VAL A 26 -5.82 1.55 -2.57
N ARG A 27 -6.76 0.61 -2.49
CA ARG A 27 -7.43 0.23 -1.24
C ARG A 27 -6.44 -0.37 -0.23
N ASP A 28 -5.55 -1.24 -0.69
CA ASP A 28 -4.52 -1.86 0.15
C ASP A 28 -3.52 -0.81 0.67
N ALA A 29 -3.11 0.14 -0.19
CA ALA A 29 -2.24 1.23 0.22
C ALA A 29 -2.91 2.18 1.21
N ARG A 30 -4.19 2.50 1.01
CA ARG A 30 -5.00 3.31 1.94
C ARG A 30 -5.07 2.63 3.31
N ALA A 31 -5.42 1.35 3.35
CA ALA A 31 -5.52 0.58 4.59
C ALA A 31 -4.17 0.52 5.32
N PHE A 32 -3.06 0.35 4.59
CA PHE A 32 -1.72 0.38 5.16
C PHE A 32 -1.40 1.73 5.82
N LEU A 33 -1.71 2.84 5.15
CA LEU A 33 -1.49 4.19 5.68
C LEU A 33 -2.36 4.46 6.91
N GLU A 34 -3.65 4.11 6.86
CA GLU A 34 -4.57 4.26 7.98
C GLU A 34 -4.12 3.44 9.20
N GLN A 35 -3.69 2.19 9.00
CA GLN A 35 -3.13 1.34 10.08
C GLN A 35 -1.86 1.95 10.68
N ALA A 36 -1.03 2.59 9.85
CA ALA A 36 0.14 3.31 10.30
C ALA A 36 -0.20 4.66 10.98
N GLY A 37 -1.48 5.01 11.13
CA GLY A 37 -1.94 6.25 11.76
C GLY A 37 -1.80 7.48 10.85
N VAL A 38 -1.67 7.29 9.54
CA VAL A 38 -1.56 8.36 8.54
C VAL A 38 -2.91 8.55 7.86
N THR A 39 -3.41 9.79 7.81
CA THR A 39 -4.59 10.14 7.00
C THR A 39 -4.17 10.28 5.53
N PRO A 40 -4.68 9.42 4.63
CA PRO A 40 -4.22 9.31 3.23
C PRO A 40 -4.98 10.19 2.23
#